data_AF-A0A1X7BSN9-F1
#
_entry.id   AF-A0A1X7BSN9-F1
#
_cell.length_a   1.000
_cell.length_b   1.000
_cell.length_c   1.000
_cell.angle_alpha   90.00
_cell.angle_beta   90.00
_cell.angle_gamma   90.00
#
_symmetry.space_group_name_H-M   'P 1'
#
loop_
_entity.id
_entity.type
_entity.pdbx_description
1 polymer ?
#
loop_
_entity_poly.entity_id
_entity_poly.type
_entity_poly.pdbx_seq_one_letter_code
_entity_poly.pdbx_strand_id
1 'polypeptide(L)'
;MHIVITGANRGIGQALAARYTARGDQVTGTARSGDALARLDVTDPEQQTAFANGLADRPVDLLICNAGVYLDKGQELETGFPADMWQQSFAANVTGVF
;
A
#
# COMPACT_ATOMS: atom_id res chain seq x y z
N MET A 1 -4.82 11.25 -15.67
CA MET A 1 -5.32 9.95 -15.17
C MET A 1 -5.54 10.05 -13.67
N HIS A 2 -6.42 9.22 -13.12
CA HIS A 2 -6.54 9.00 -11.68
C HIS A 2 -5.74 7.75 -11.28
N ILE A 3 -4.73 7.95 -10.44
CA ILE A 3 -3.75 6.94 -10.06
C ILE A 3 -3.85 6.71 -8.55
N VAL A 4 -4.08 5.46 -8.16
CA VAL A 4 -4.07 5.02 -6.76
C VAL A 4 -2.74 4.35 -6.47
N ILE A 5 -2.08 4.74 -5.38
CA ILE A 5 -0.78 4.18 -4.97
C ILE A 5 -0.86 3.74 -3.52
N THR A 6 -0.71 2.44 -3.26
CA THR A 6 -0.64 1.93 -1.89
C THR A 6 0.74 2.17 -1.28
N GLY A 7 0.81 2.55 0.00
CA GLY A 7 2.09 2.77 0.69
C GLY A 7 2.89 3.98 0.18
N ALA A 8 2.22 5.10 -0.06
CA ALA A 8 2.79 6.30 -0.68
C ALA A 8 3.47 7.27 0.30
N ASN A 9 3.55 6.94 1.59
CA ASN A 9 4.08 7.84 2.63
C ASN A 9 5.60 8.02 2.61
N ARG A 10 6.35 7.13 1.95
CA ARG A 10 7.81 7.19 1.85
C ARG A 10 8.34 6.37 0.68
N GLY A 11 9.63 6.49 0.40
CA GLY A 11 10.36 5.63 -0.54
C GLY A 11 9.81 5.73 -1.97
N ILE A 12 9.71 4.58 -2.65
CA ILE A 12 9.28 4.50 -4.05
C ILE A 12 7.86 5.04 -4.22
N GLY A 13 6.92 4.65 -3.36
CA GLY A 13 5.53 5.14 -3.43
C GLY A 13 5.43 6.67 -3.36
N GLN A 14 6.19 7.32 -2.48
CA GLN A 14 6.22 8.79 -2.38
C GLN A 14 6.81 9.43 -3.65
N ALA A 15 7.91 8.88 -4.16
CA ALA A 15 8.55 9.38 -5.38
C ALA A 15 7.64 9.23 -6.61
N LEU A 16 6.93 8.11 -6.73
CA LEU A 16 5.93 7.89 -7.77
C LEU A 16 4.78 8.89 -7.64
N ALA A 17 4.23 9.07 -6.44
CA ALA A 17 3.15 10.03 -6.19
C ALA A 17 3.55 11.45 -6.60
N ALA A 18 4.75 11.90 -6.20
CA ALA A 18 5.29 13.21 -6.57
C ALA A 18 5.46 13.34 -8.09
N ARG A 19 5.98 12.31 -8.76
CA ARG A 19 6.23 12.34 -10.21
C ARG A 19 4.94 12.36 -11.03
N TYR A 20 3.93 11.58 -10.64
CA TYR A 20 2.63 11.60 -11.32
C TYR A 20 1.88 12.91 -11.08
N THR A 21 1.94 13.45 -9.85
CA THR A 21 1.38 14.77 -9.54
C THR A 21 2.04 15.86 -10.38
N ALA A 22 3.37 15.86 -10.50
CA ALA A 22 4.12 16.81 -11.32
C ALA A 22 3.80 16.70 -12.82
N ARG A 23 3.33 15.54 -13.28
CA ARG A 23 2.86 15.33 -14.66
C ARG A 23 1.43 15.84 -14.89
N GLY A 24 0.71 16.24 -13.83
CA GLY A 24 -0.68 16.70 -13.89
C GLY A 24 -1.72 15.59 -13.72
N ASP A 25 -1.31 14.39 -13.26
CA ASP A 25 -2.27 13.34 -12.90
C ASP A 25 -2.89 13.58 -11.53
N GLN A 26 -4.10 13.08 -11.34
CA GLN A 26 -4.74 13.01 -10.03
C GLN A 26 -4.20 11.80 -9.28
N VAL A 27 -3.55 12.02 -8.13
CA VAL A 27 -2.95 10.93 -7.34
C VAL A 27 -3.68 10.77 -6.01
N THR A 28 -4.17 9.56 -5.74
CA THR A 28 -4.63 9.12 -4.42
C THR A 28 -3.58 8.20 -3.82
N GLY A 29 -2.73 8.74 -2.94
CA GLY A 29 -1.78 7.95 -2.17
C GLY A 29 -2.39 7.43 -0.87
N THR A 30 -2.03 6.22 -0.46
CA THR A 30 -2.50 5.62 0.79
C THR A 30 -1.36 5.29 1.76
N ALA A 31 -1.67 5.22 3.05
CA ALA A 31 -0.76 4.78 4.11
C ALA A 31 -1.53 4.19 5.29
N ARG A 32 -0.84 3.48 6.20
CA ARG A 32 -1.48 2.93 7.41
C ARG A 32 -1.87 4.02 8.43
N SER A 33 -1.13 5.13 8.47
CA SER A 33 -1.48 6.32 9.25
C SER A 33 -2.21 7.33 8.34
N GLY A 34 -3.34 7.85 8.81
CA GLY A 34 -4.23 8.73 8.05
C GLY A 34 -3.86 10.22 8.16
N ASP A 35 -2.61 10.57 7.82
CA ASP A 35 -2.18 11.97 7.77
C ASP A 35 -2.65 12.62 6.45
N ALA A 36 -1.75 13.25 5.68
CA ALA A 36 -2.07 13.83 4.37
C ALA A 36 -2.47 12.79 3.29
N LEU A 37 -2.49 11.50 3.61
CA LEU A 37 -2.79 10.39 2.71
C LEU A 37 -4.03 9.63 3.19
N ALA A 38 -4.70 8.95 2.26
CA ALA A 38 -5.84 8.11 2.60
C ALA A 38 -5.39 6.94 3.48
N ARG A 39 -6.12 6.69 4.58
CA ARG A 39 -5.84 5.54 5.46
C ARG A 39 -6.22 4.24 4.76
N LEU A 40 -5.27 3.31 4.67
CA LEU A 40 -5.50 1.96 4.18
C LEU A 40 -4.44 1.01 4.75
N ASP A 41 -4.89 0.00 5.49
CA ASP A 41 -4.13 -1.23 5.67
C ASP A 41 -4.55 -2.25 4.60
N VAL A 42 -3.59 -2.70 3.80
CA VAL A 42 -3.84 -3.65 2.71
C VAL A 42 -4.19 -5.04 3.22
N THR A 43 -3.96 -5.34 4.51
CA THR A 43 -4.36 -6.63 5.11
C THR A 43 -5.76 -6.61 5.72
N ASP A 44 -6.47 -5.48 5.66
CA ASP A 44 -7.77 -5.28 6.30
C ASP A 44 -8.88 -5.13 5.22
N PRO A 45 -9.71 -6.17 5.02
CA PRO A 45 -10.78 -6.15 4.01
C PRO A 45 -11.84 -5.07 4.24
N GLU A 46 -12.11 -4.69 5.49
CA GLU A 46 -13.08 -3.64 5.79
C GLU A 46 -12.52 -2.27 5.36
N GLN A 47 -11.23 -2.02 5.60
CA GLN A 47 -10.57 -0.81 5.12
C GLN A 47 -10.46 -0.77 3.60
N GLN A 48 -10.19 -1.90 2.93
CA GLN A 48 -10.21 -1.99 1.47
C GLN A 48 -11.59 -1.60 0.91
N THR A 49 -12.65 -2.14 1.50
CA THR A 49 -14.04 -1.86 1.09
C THR A 49 -14.39 -0.39 1.32
N ALA A 50 -14.08 0.16 2.49
CA ALA A 50 -14.32 1.56 2.82
C ALA A 50 -13.56 2.51 1.88
N PHE A 51 -12.30 2.19 1.57
CA PHE A 51 -11.48 2.97 0.64
C PHE A 51 -12.07 2.92 -0.78
N ALA A 52 -12.43 1.74 -1.28
CA ALA A 52 -13.05 1.59 -2.60
C ALA A 52 -14.37 2.37 -2.72
N ASN A 53 -15.23 2.31 -1.69
CA ASN A 53 -16.46 3.10 -1.64
C ASN A 53 -16.19 4.62 -1.70
N GLY A 54 -15.12 5.10 -1.04
CA GLY A 54 -14.69 6.49 -1.11
C GLY A 54 -14.15 6.93 -2.49
N LEU A 55 -13.93 5.98 -3.42
CA LEU A 55 -13.54 6.23 -4.79
C LEU A 55 -14.68 6.06 -5.80
N ALA A 56 -15.91 5.73 -5.38
CA ALA A 56 -17.00 5.30 -6.27
C ALA A 56 -17.27 6.27 -7.44
N ASP A 57 -17.19 7.59 -7.21
CA ASP A 57 -17.43 8.62 -8.23
C ASP A 57 -16.15 9.05 -8.98
N ARG A 58 -15.03 8.37 -8.75
CA ARG A 58 -13.70 8.70 -9.28
C ARG A 58 -13.06 7.45 -9.91
N PRO A 59 -13.33 7.18 -11.20
CA PRO A 59 -12.74 6.04 -11.91
C PRO A 59 -11.23 5.95 -11.70
N VAL A 60 -10.71 4.75 -11.47
CA VAL A 60 -9.26 4.52 -11.28
C VAL A 60 -8.67 4.01 -12.58
N ASP A 61 -7.76 4.78 -13.17
CA ASP A 61 -7.08 4.41 -14.43
C ASP A 61 -5.86 3.50 -14.18
N LEU A 62 -5.23 3.65 -13.02
CA LEU A 62 -4.03 2.89 -12.62
C LEU A 62 -4.02 2.65 -11.11
N LEU A 63 -3.89 1.38 -10.72
CA LEU A 63 -3.58 0.97 -9.35
C LEU A 63 -2.12 0.51 -9.29
N ILE A 64 -1.34 1.12 -8.39
CA ILE A 64 0.03 0.72 -8.10
C ILE A 64 0.07 0.08 -6.72
N CYS A 65 0.19 -1.26 -6.69
CA CYS A 65 0.34 -2.04 -5.47
C CYS A 65 1.78 -1.95 -4.94
N ASN A 66 2.12 -0.84 -4.28
CA ASN A 66 3.47 -0.56 -3.77
C ASN A 66 3.63 -0.83 -2.27
N ALA A 67 2.55 -0.86 -1.49
CA ALA A 67 2.62 -1.17 -0.06
C ALA A 67 3.33 -2.52 0.17
N GLY A 68 4.24 -2.55 1.13
CA GLY A 68 4.93 -3.77 1.50
C GLY A 68 5.74 -3.64 2.78
N VAL A 69 6.03 -4.80 3.38
CA VAL A 69 6.82 -4.96 4.59
C VAL A 69 8.02 -5.88 4.34
N TYR A 70 9.08 -5.69 5.13
CA TYR A 70 10.26 -6.55 5.12
C TYR A 70 10.58 -6.94 6.57
N LEU A 71 9.75 -7.84 7.12
CA LEU A 71 9.71 -8.16 8.56
C LEU A 71 10.83 -9.11 8.99
N ASP A 72 11.30 -9.95 8.07
CA ASP A 72 12.37 -10.93 8.25
C ASP A 72 13.77 -10.33 8.07
N LYS A 73 13.86 -9.01 7.90
CA LYS A 73 15.13 -8.31 7.78
C LYS A 73 16.00 -8.55 9.02
N GLY A 74 17.18 -9.16 8.80
CA GLY A 74 18.15 -9.42 9.86
C GLY A 74 17.84 -10.63 10.73
N GLN A 75 16.96 -11.53 10.28
CA GLN A 75 16.76 -12.83 10.91
C GLN A 75 17.93 -13.77 10.58
N GLU A 76 18.36 -14.56 11.58
CA GLU A 76 19.37 -15.61 11.44
C GLU A 76 18.70 -16.93 11.01
N LEU A 77 19.43 -17.80 10.31
CA LEU A 77 18.88 -19.04 9.77
C LEU A 77 18.50 -20.06 10.86
N GLU A 78 19.27 -20.09 11.94
CA GLU A 78 19.16 -21.10 13.00
C GLU A 78 17.97 -20.86 13.93
N THR A 79 17.60 -19.60 14.16
CA THR A 79 16.62 -19.21 15.19
C THR A 79 15.55 -18.24 14.72
N GLY A 80 15.66 -17.72 13.50
CA GLY A 80 14.75 -16.70 12.96
C GLY A 80 13.55 -17.27 12.21
N PHE A 81 12.91 -16.40 11.41
CA PHE A 81 11.85 -16.76 10.46
C PHE A 81 10.63 -17.52 11.05
N PRO A 82 10.05 -17.07 12.18
CA PRO A 82 8.86 -17.72 12.72
C PRO A 82 7.69 -17.66 11.72
N ALA A 83 6.82 -18.66 11.75
CA ALA A 83 5.78 -18.83 10.73
C ALA A 83 4.78 -17.66 10.67
N ASP A 84 4.47 -17.05 11.81
CA ASP A 84 3.58 -15.89 11.94
C ASP A 84 4.14 -14.65 11.23
N MET A 85 5.46 -14.42 11.29
CA MET A 85 6.13 -13.35 10.57
C MET A 85 6.01 -13.50 9.05
N TRP A 86 6.18 -14.73 8.56
CA TRP A 86 5.98 -15.02 7.14
C TRP A 86 4.51 -14.85 6.74
N GLN A 87 3.58 -15.33 7.55
CA GLN A 87 2.15 -15.10 7.33
C GLN A 87 1.82 -13.61 7.22
N GLN A 88 2.35 -12.77 8.09
CA GLN A 88 2.18 -11.31 8.02
C GLN A 88 2.80 -10.70 6.75
N SER A 89 3.97 -11.18 6.34
CA SER A 89 4.64 -10.70 5.12
C SER A 89 3.85 -11.07 3.86
N PHE A 90 3.36 -12.31 3.76
CA PHE A 90 2.48 -12.73 2.67
C PHE A 90 1.14 -12.01 2.71
N ALA A 91 0.58 -11.78 3.90
CA ALA A 91 -0.66 -11.03 4.08
C ALA A 91 -0.56 -9.63 3.46
N ALA A 92 0.52 -8.90 3.75
CA ALA A 92 0.71 -7.55 3.25
C ALA A 92 1.19 -7.50 1.79
N ASN A 93 2.17 -8.32 1.42
CA ASN A 93 2.89 -8.19 0.14
C ASN A 93 2.26 -8.98 -1.00
N VAL A 94 1.41 -9.98 -0.69
CA VAL A 94 0.89 -10.93 -1.68
C VAL A 94 -0.63 -11.00 -1.65
N THR A 95 -1.25 -11.34 -0.53
CA THR A 95 -2.71 -11.51 -0.52
C THR A 95 -3.44 -10.18 -0.42
N GLY A 96 -2.89 -9.19 0.28
CA GLY A 96 -3.50 -7.87 0.44
C GLY A 96 -3.56 -7.01 -0.83
N VAL A 97 -2.98 -7.48 -1.93
CA VAL A 97 -3.04 -6.79 -3.24
C VAL A 97 -4.11 -7.36 -4.18
N PHE A 98 -4.85 -8.40 -3.76
CA PHE A 98 -5.97 -9.01 -4.49
C PHE A 98 -7.27 -8.84 -3.70
#